data_AF-A0A3D3W2X7-F1
#
_entry.id   AF-A0A3D3W2X7-F1
#
_cell.length_a   1.000
_cell.length_b   1.000
_cell.length_c   1.000
_cell.angle_alpha   90.00
_cell.angle_beta   90.00
_cell.angle_gamma   90.00
#
_symmetry.space_group_name_H-M   'P 1'
#
loop_
_entity.id
_entity.type
_entity.pdbx_description
1 polymer ?
#
loop_
_entity_poly.entity_id
_entity_poly.type
_entity_poly.pdbx_seq_one_letter_code
_entity_poly.pdbx_strand_id
1 'polypeptide(L)'
;MSDRIRRLRILGLLFGILLALSHAADAADDQLLPLWTSHAPGETTAEPGTVLPFRENEIPPVTRVTNITRPALTAFPAAKPNGMAVLILPGGAFRRVVTDKEGSEIAHWLNQQGISAFVLRYRVEDREVPEPWKKPLQDAQRAISLIRSRAAEWNLRPDRIGVAGFSAGGQAAARLLCAGSERSYPTADS
;
A
#
# COMPACT_ATOMS: atom_id res chain seq x y z
N MET A 1 -50.56 20.22 -25.95
CA MET A 1 -50.12 18.86 -25.57
C MET A 1 -48.67 18.62 -25.98
N SER A 2 -47.71 19.43 -25.48
CA SER A 2 -46.29 19.32 -25.89
C SER A 2 -45.24 19.64 -24.81
N ASP A 3 -45.59 20.18 -23.63
CA ASP A 3 -44.58 20.59 -22.64
C ASP A 3 -44.37 19.63 -21.45
N ARG A 4 -45.27 18.67 -21.21
CA ARG A 4 -45.12 17.72 -20.09
C ARG A 4 -44.12 16.60 -20.36
N ILE A 5 -43.77 16.33 -21.61
CA ILE A 5 -42.91 15.19 -22.00
C ILE A 5 -41.42 15.57 -21.99
N ARG A 6 -41.06 16.86 -22.10
CA ARG A 6 -39.65 17.31 -22.06
C ARG A 6 -39.05 17.37 -20.66
N ARG A 7 -39.87 17.61 -19.61
CA ARG A 7 -39.39 17.69 -18.22
C ARG A 7 -39.04 16.34 -17.59
N LEU A 8 -39.57 15.24 -18.14
CA LEU A 8 -39.31 13.88 -17.61
C LEU A 8 -37.99 13.26 -18.10
N ARG A 9 -37.35 13.82 -19.13
CA ARG A 9 -36.06 13.34 -19.65
C ARG A 9 -34.84 13.98 -18.98
N ILE A 10 -35.01 15.10 -18.28
CA ILE A 10 -33.91 15.77 -17.56
C ILE A 10 -33.72 15.17 -16.15
N LEU A 11 -34.78 14.62 -15.55
CA LEU A 11 -34.70 14.02 -14.20
C LEU A 11 -34.04 12.63 -14.18
N GLY A 12 -34.08 11.89 -15.29
CA GLY A 12 -33.42 10.58 -15.41
C GLY A 12 -31.90 10.65 -15.61
N LEU A 13 -31.38 11.78 -16.12
CA LEU A 13 -29.94 11.94 -16.38
C LEU A 13 -29.16 12.36 -15.12
N LEU A 14 -29.81 13.05 -14.18
CA LEU A 14 -29.22 13.47 -12.90
C LEU A 14 -29.08 12.31 -11.90
N PHE A 15 -29.90 11.27 -12.01
CA PHE A 15 -29.79 10.07 -11.16
C PHE A 15 -28.67 9.11 -11.64
N GLY A 16 -28.40 9.07 -12.94
CA GLY A 16 -27.31 8.27 -13.51
C GLY A 16 -25.91 8.84 -13.22
N ILE A 17 -25.79 10.16 -13.03
CA ILE A 17 -24.52 10.82 -12.70
C ILE A 17 -24.21 10.73 -11.20
N LEU A 18 -25.23 10.66 -10.34
CA LEU A 18 -25.02 10.55 -8.88
C LEU A 18 -24.57 9.15 -8.41
N LEU A 19 -24.84 8.10 -9.18
CA LEU A 19 -24.38 6.73 -8.87
C LEU A 19 -22.95 6.41 -9.33
N ALA A 20 -22.34 7.27 -10.15
CA ALA A 20 -20.96 7.06 -10.63
C ALA A 20 -19.88 7.60 -9.67
N LEU A 21 -20.26 8.41 -8.68
CA LEU A 21 -19.32 9.05 -7.75
C LEU A 21 -19.04 8.23 -6.49
N SER A 22 -19.82 7.19 -6.21
CA SER A 22 -19.63 6.32 -5.03
C SER A 22 -18.70 5.12 -5.26
N HIS A 23 -18.29 4.83 -6.51
CA HIS A 23 -17.40 3.69 -6.81
C HIS A 23 -15.89 4.03 -6.78
N ALA A 24 -15.51 5.30 -6.67
CA ALA A 24 -14.09 5.69 -6.72
C ALA A 24 -13.35 5.36 -5.40
N ALA A 25 -14.06 5.28 -4.28
CA ALA A 25 -13.45 4.95 -2.98
C ALA A 25 -13.18 3.43 -2.83
N ASP A 26 -14.07 2.58 -3.35
CA ASP A 26 -13.92 1.11 -3.34
C ASP A 26 -12.76 0.64 -4.25
N ALA A 27 -12.55 1.29 -5.40
CA ALA A 27 -11.53 0.89 -6.37
C ALA A 27 -10.08 1.01 -5.85
N ALA A 28 -9.84 1.83 -4.82
CA ALA A 28 -8.52 1.96 -4.20
C ALA A 28 -8.21 0.84 -3.19
N ASP A 29 -9.23 0.23 -2.59
CA ASP A 29 -9.09 -0.88 -1.63
C ASP A 29 -8.97 -2.23 -2.36
N ASP A 30 -9.58 -2.37 -3.54
CA ASP A 30 -9.49 -3.58 -4.40
C ASP A 30 -8.06 -3.92 -4.87
N GLN A 31 -7.12 -2.95 -4.82
CA GLN A 31 -5.72 -3.18 -5.19
C GLN A 31 -4.82 -3.56 -4.00
N LEU A 32 -5.36 -3.62 -2.79
CA LEU A 32 -4.60 -3.97 -1.59
C LEU A 32 -4.54 -5.48 -1.42
N LEU A 33 -3.33 -6.02 -1.40
CA LEU A 33 -3.05 -7.40 -1.02
C LEU A 33 -2.70 -7.44 0.48
N PRO A 34 -3.60 -7.90 1.37
CA PRO A 34 -3.31 -7.96 2.80
C PRO A 34 -2.14 -8.89 3.11
N LEU A 35 -1.30 -8.52 4.08
CA LEU A 35 -0.17 -9.34 4.51
C LEU A 35 -0.57 -10.51 5.42
N TRP A 36 -1.65 -10.32 6.17
CA TRP A 36 -2.17 -11.23 7.18
C TRP A 36 -3.57 -11.66 6.79
N THR A 37 -3.87 -12.95 6.95
CA THR A 37 -5.20 -13.51 6.67
C THR A 37 -6.23 -13.17 7.76
N SER A 38 -5.74 -12.84 8.96
CA SER A 38 -6.52 -12.36 10.11
C SER A 38 -5.93 -11.04 10.61
N HIS A 39 -5.88 -10.83 11.93
CA HIS A 39 -5.24 -9.65 12.51
C HIS A 39 -3.72 -9.77 12.45
N ALA A 40 -3.06 -8.64 12.18
CA ALA A 40 -1.61 -8.56 12.31
C ALA A 40 -1.18 -8.75 13.78
N PRO A 41 0.06 -9.20 14.06
CA PRO A 41 0.53 -9.47 15.42
C PRO A 41 0.34 -8.26 16.36
N GLY A 42 -0.45 -8.46 17.41
CA GLY A 42 -0.74 -7.42 18.42
C GLY A 42 -1.86 -6.44 18.04
N GLU A 43 -2.55 -6.63 16.91
CA GLU A 43 -3.72 -5.83 16.53
C GLU A 43 -5.03 -6.50 16.93
N THR A 44 -6.02 -5.69 17.29
CA THR A 44 -7.41 -6.11 17.55
C THR A 44 -8.37 -5.70 16.43
N THR A 45 -7.88 -4.92 15.46
CA THR A 45 -8.64 -4.43 14.31
C THR A 45 -7.88 -4.73 13.01
N ALA A 46 -8.57 -4.62 11.88
CA ALA A 46 -8.02 -4.89 10.55
C ALA A 46 -8.37 -3.77 9.56
N GLU A 47 -8.10 -2.53 9.94
CA GLU A 47 -8.42 -1.33 9.16
C GLU A 47 -7.31 -0.98 8.17
N PRO A 48 -7.63 -0.62 6.91
CA PRO A 48 -6.65 -0.21 5.89
C PRO A 48 -6.03 1.17 6.17
N GLY A 49 -6.51 1.86 7.21
CA GLY A 49 -6.07 3.19 7.65
C GLY A 49 -6.92 4.33 7.10
N THR A 50 -6.66 5.53 7.61
CA THR A 50 -7.36 6.77 7.27
C THR A 50 -6.48 7.67 6.43
N VAL A 51 -6.99 8.15 5.29
CA VAL A 51 -6.29 9.15 4.47
C VAL A 51 -6.36 10.51 5.17
N LEU A 52 -5.21 11.14 5.39
CA LEU A 52 -5.12 12.48 5.95
C LEU A 52 -5.47 13.54 4.89
N PRO A 53 -6.05 14.69 5.30
CA PRO A 53 -6.30 15.80 4.39
C PRO A 53 -5.02 16.24 3.64
N PHE A 54 -5.18 16.59 2.38
CA PHE A 54 -4.09 17.18 1.60
C PHE A 54 -3.67 18.53 2.18
N ARG A 55 -2.40 18.87 2.00
CA ARG A 55 -1.87 20.18 2.37
C ARG A 55 -2.03 21.13 1.20
N GLU A 56 -2.51 22.34 1.47
CA GLU A 56 -2.83 23.35 0.43
C GLU A 56 -1.65 23.69 -0.49
N ASN A 57 -0.43 23.65 0.04
CA ASN A 57 0.79 24.03 -0.69
C ASN A 57 1.53 22.85 -1.35
N GLU A 58 0.96 21.65 -1.36
CA GLU A 58 1.56 20.47 -2.01
C GLU A 58 0.98 20.29 -3.41
N ILE A 59 1.80 20.58 -4.43
CA ILE A 59 1.46 20.38 -5.84
C ILE A 59 2.57 19.51 -6.47
N PRO A 60 2.27 18.26 -6.91
CA PRO A 60 0.98 17.57 -6.76
C PRO A 60 0.63 17.27 -5.29
N PRO A 61 -0.66 17.02 -4.98
CA PRO A 61 -1.06 16.59 -3.65
C PRO A 61 -0.38 15.27 -3.28
N VAL A 62 -0.03 15.11 -1.99
CA VAL A 62 0.65 13.92 -1.48
C VAL A 62 -0.26 13.17 -0.52
N THR A 63 -0.52 11.92 -0.85
CA THR A 63 -1.39 11.01 -0.12
C THR A 63 -0.67 10.45 1.09
N ARG A 64 -1.32 10.58 2.25
CA ARG A 64 -0.80 10.09 3.52
C ARG A 64 -1.86 9.28 4.22
N VAL A 65 -1.50 8.07 4.62
CA VAL A 65 -2.40 7.16 5.33
C VAL A 65 -1.90 6.94 6.75
N THR A 66 -2.77 7.09 7.74
CA THR A 66 -2.48 6.86 9.17
C THR A 66 -3.37 5.76 9.75
N ASN A 67 -3.14 5.36 11.01
CA ASN A 67 -3.97 4.41 11.76
C ASN A 67 -4.20 3.09 11.01
N ILE A 68 -3.15 2.57 10.37
CA ILE A 68 -3.21 1.32 9.61
C ILE A 68 -3.04 0.16 10.60
N THR A 69 -4.01 -0.75 10.65
CA THR A 69 -3.93 -2.00 11.44
C THR A 69 -3.99 -3.26 10.57
N ARG A 70 -4.49 -3.16 9.33
CA ARG A 70 -4.35 -4.17 8.26
C ARG A 70 -3.30 -3.72 7.23
N PRO A 71 -2.03 -4.12 7.40
CA PRO A 71 -0.99 -3.79 6.45
C PRO A 71 -1.17 -4.57 5.14
N ALA A 72 -0.83 -3.93 4.03
CA ALA A 72 -1.06 -4.47 2.70
C ALA A 72 0.02 -4.05 1.70
N LEU A 73 0.11 -4.79 0.61
CA LEU A 73 0.90 -4.46 -0.56
C LEU A 73 0.00 -3.91 -1.66
N THR A 74 0.48 -2.88 -2.37
CA THR A 74 0.00 -2.57 -3.72
C THR A 74 1.05 -3.08 -4.70
N ALA A 75 0.63 -3.93 -5.64
CA ALA A 75 1.53 -4.50 -6.64
C ALA A 75 1.58 -3.63 -7.91
N PHE A 76 2.78 -3.37 -8.39
CA PHE A 76 3.08 -2.64 -9.62
C PHE A 76 3.91 -3.57 -10.52
N PRO A 77 3.25 -4.49 -11.27
CA PRO A 77 3.96 -5.40 -12.15
C PRO A 77 4.52 -4.66 -13.36
N ALA A 78 5.77 -4.94 -13.72
CA ALA A 78 6.34 -4.41 -14.95
C ALA A 78 5.70 -5.07 -16.18
N ALA A 79 5.38 -4.28 -17.22
CA ALA A 79 4.77 -4.80 -18.45
C ALA A 79 5.69 -5.79 -19.21
N LYS A 80 7.01 -5.64 -19.07
CA LYS A 80 8.04 -6.54 -19.60
C LYS A 80 8.98 -6.94 -18.45
N PRO A 81 8.59 -7.90 -17.60
CA PRO A 81 9.32 -8.20 -16.38
C PRO A 81 10.67 -8.87 -16.68
N ASN A 82 11.74 -8.38 -16.06
CA ASN A 82 13.09 -8.95 -16.13
C ASN A 82 13.38 -9.97 -15.00
N GLY A 83 12.33 -10.34 -14.26
CA GLY A 83 12.40 -11.25 -13.11
C GLY A 83 12.81 -10.60 -11.79
N MET A 84 13.16 -9.31 -11.76
CA MET A 84 13.50 -8.59 -10.53
C MET A 84 12.29 -7.91 -9.91
N ALA A 85 12.30 -7.76 -8.59
CA ALA A 85 11.36 -6.90 -7.90
C ALA A 85 11.99 -6.07 -6.77
N VAL A 86 11.31 -4.99 -6.38
CA VAL A 86 11.66 -4.17 -5.22
C VAL A 86 10.45 -4.01 -4.30
N LEU A 87 10.61 -4.33 -3.02
CA LEU A 87 9.69 -3.93 -1.95
C LEU A 87 10.03 -2.50 -1.54
N ILE A 88 9.08 -1.58 -1.69
CA ILE A 88 9.20 -0.17 -1.34
C ILE A 88 8.55 0.08 0.01
N LEU A 89 9.31 0.65 0.95
CA LEU A 89 8.84 1.09 2.26
C LEU A 89 8.82 2.62 2.27
N PRO A 90 7.65 3.25 2.08
CA PRO A 90 7.56 4.70 2.13
C PRO A 90 7.88 5.25 3.52
N GLY A 91 8.14 6.55 3.63
CA GLY A 91 8.35 7.23 4.89
C GLY A 91 7.04 7.70 5.56
N GLY A 92 7.19 8.63 6.50
CA GLY A 92 6.08 9.19 7.28
C GLY A 92 6.27 9.11 8.80
N ALA A 93 7.52 9.07 9.28
CA ALA A 93 7.89 9.15 10.69
C ALA A 93 7.22 8.07 11.58
N PHE A 94 6.90 6.91 11.01
CA PHE A 94 6.14 5.83 11.67
C PHE A 94 4.74 6.21 12.20
N ARG A 95 4.25 7.39 11.82
CA ARG A 95 2.92 7.90 12.18
C ARG A 95 1.95 7.91 11.01
N ARG A 96 2.48 7.77 9.80
CA ARG A 96 1.75 7.70 8.54
C ARG A 96 2.62 7.02 7.49
N VAL A 97 2.02 6.65 6.37
CA VAL A 97 2.69 6.15 5.17
C VAL A 97 2.44 7.12 4.03
N VAL A 98 3.50 7.59 3.35
CA VAL A 98 3.43 8.49 2.18
C VAL A 98 3.33 7.64 0.90
N THR A 99 2.12 7.31 0.45
CA THR A 99 1.92 6.19 -0.49
C THR A 99 2.26 6.49 -1.95
N ASP A 100 2.21 7.75 -2.38
CA ASP A 100 2.46 8.15 -3.77
C ASP A 100 3.92 8.55 -4.01
N LYS A 101 4.36 9.68 -3.46
CA LYS A 101 5.69 10.28 -3.72
C LYS A 101 6.86 9.35 -3.38
N GLU A 102 6.74 8.63 -2.27
CA GLU A 102 7.76 7.69 -1.78
C GLU A 102 7.37 6.22 -2.04
N GLY A 103 6.32 6.01 -2.84
CA GLY A 103 5.76 4.70 -3.16
C GLY A 103 5.52 4.55 -4.67
N SER A 104 4.31 4.88 -5.13
CA SER A 104 3.90 4.63 -6.51
C SER A 104 4.77 5.33 -7.55
N GLU A 105 5.27 6.55 -7.33
CA GLU A 105 6.15 7.23 -8.31
C GLU A 105 7.43 6.44 -8.57
N ILE A 106 8.05 5.92 -7.51
CA ILE A 106 9.24 5.07 -7.58
C ILE A 106 8.90 3.73 -8.25
N ALA A 107 7.73 3.17 -7.93
CA ALA A 107 7.26 1.93 -8.53
C ALA A 107 7.11 2.05 -10.06
N HIS A 108 6.51 3.14 -10.55
CA HIS A 108 6.36 3.39 -11.99
C HIS A 108 7.71 3.56 -12.67
N TRP A 109 8.66 4.27 -12.04
CA TRP A 109 10.01 4.40 -12.58
C TRP A 109 10.73 3.04 -12.68
N LEU A 110 10.62 2.19 -11.66
CA LEU A 110 11.18 0.82 -11.69
C LEU A 110 10.55 -0.04 -12.78
N ASN A 111 9.23 0.06 -12.98
CA ASN A 111 8.52 -0.68 -14.01
C ASN A 111 9.01 -0.35 -15.44
N GLN A 112 9.41 0.90 -15.69
CA GLN A 112 10.03 1.31 -16.96
C GLN A 112 11.35 0.58 -17.23
N GLN A 113 12.03 0.10 -16.19
CA GLN A 113 13.27 -0.69 -16.26
C GLN A 113 13.01 -2.21 -16.29
N GLY A 114 11.74 -2.64 -16.38
CA GLY A 114 11.36 -4.05 -16.32
C GLY A 114 11.37 -4.65 -14.91
N ILE A 115 11.52 -3.83 -13.87
CA ILE A 115 11.55 -4.26 -12.47
C ILE A 115 10.15 -4.08 -11.87
N SER A 116 9.55 -5.17 -11.38
CA SER A 116 8.26 -5.07 -10.67
C SER A 116 8.46 -4.43 -9.30
N ALA A 117 7.45 -3.75 -8.78
CA ALA A 117 7.54 -3.10 -7.48
C ALA A 117 6.33 -3.44 -6.61
N PHE A 118 6.53 -3.42 -5.30
CA PHE A 118 5.48 -3.63 -4.32
C PHE A 118 5.58 -2.52 -3.27
N VAL A 119 4.55 -1.69 -3.15
CA VAL A 119 4.54 -0.60 -2.16
C VAL A 119 3.88 -1.10 -0.89
N LEU A 120 4.60 -1.03 0.23
CA LEU A 120 4.12 -1.48 1.53
C LEU A 120 3.39 -0.36 2.28
N ARG A 121 2.10 -0.58 2.55
CA ARG A 121 1.34 0.13 3.58
C ARG A 121 1.50 -0.63 4.89
N TYR A 122 2.52 -0.28 5.68
CA TYR A 122 2.79 -0.89 6.98
C TYR A 122 1.99 -0.24 8.10
N ARG A 123 1.85 -0.94 9.23
CA ARG A 123 1.10 -0.47 10.40
C ARG A 123 1.75 0.77 11.02
N VAL A 124 0.90 1.75 11.34
CA VAL A 124 1.26 3.04 11.93
C VAL A 124 0.08 3.56 12.75
N GLU A 125 0.37 4.37 13.76
CA GLU A 125 -0.63 5.02 14.60
C GLU A 125 -0.37 6.53 14.60
N ASP A 126 -1.40 7.39 14.60
CA ASP A 126 -1.19 8.85 14.65
C ASP A 126 -0.83 9.37 16.05
N ARG A 127 0.09 8.69 16.71
CA ARG A 127 0.63 9.07 18.01
C ARG A 127 2.04 8.53 18.15
N GLU A 128 2.76 9.04 19.14
CA GLU A 128 4.02 8.42 19.52
C GLU A 128 3.76 7.10 20.24
N VAL A 129 4.54 6.09 19.88
CA VAL A 129 4.52 4.77 20.48
C VAL A 129 5.96 4.34 20.79
N PRO A 130 6.19 3.57 21.86
CA PRO A 130 7.47 2.90 22.07
C PRO A 130 7.79 1.98 20.88
N GLU A 131 9.08 1.91 20.51
CA GLU A 131 9.56 1.07 19.41
C GLU A 131 8.75 1.21 18.11
N PRO A 132 8.60 2.43 17.55
CA PRO A 132 7.68 2.69 16.43
C PRO A 132 8.07 1.96 15.13
N TRP A 133 9.28 1.41 15.09
CA TRP A 133 9.82 0.61 13.99
C TRP A 133 9.39 -0.87 14.03
N LYS A 134 8.87 -1.38 15.14
CA LYS A 134 8.65 -2.81 15.36
C LYS A 134 7.53 -3.38 14.48
N LYS A 135 6.34 -2.78 14.49
CA LYS A 135 5.24 -3.20 13.59
C LYS A 135 5.63 -3.07 12.10
N PRO A 136 6.25 -1.95 11.65
CA PRO A 136 6.79 -1.84 10.28
C PRO A 136 7.80 -2.93 9.91
N LEU A 137 8.70 -3.31 10.82
CA LEU A 137 9.66 -4.40 10.58
C LEU A 137 8.93 -5.74 10.37
N GLN A 138 7.98 -6.07 11.24
CA GLN A 138 7.17 -7.29 11.13
C GLN A 138 6.43 -7.34 9.77
N ASP A 139 5.84 -6.22 9.37
CA ASP A 139 5.09 -6.11 8.12
C ASP A 139 6.02 -6.24 6.91
N ALA A 140 7.21 -5.63 6.94
CA ALA A 140 8.18 -5.76 5.87
C ALA A 140 8.74 -7.19 5.75
N GLN A 141 8.97 -7.85 6.88
CA GLN A 141 9.34 -9.26 6.94
C GLN A 141 8.25 -10.16 6.33
N ARG A 142 6.98 -9.93 6.68
CA ARG A 142 5.86 -10.68 6.10
C ARG A 142 5.70 -10.40 4.61
N ALA A 143 5.82 -9.15 4.18
CA ALA A 143 5.75 -8.72 2.80
C ALA A 143 6.76 -9.43 1.90
N ILE A 144 8.06 -9.46 2.27
CA ILE A 144 9.07 -10.20 1.50
C ILE A 144 8.72 -11.68 1.38
N SER A 145 8.18 -12.27 2.46
CA SER A 145 7.82 -13.70 2.47
C SER A 145 6.69 -13.98 1.50
N LEU A 146 5.68 -13.13 1.49
CA LEU A 146 4.53 -13.22 0.61
C LEU A 146 4.92 -13.03 -0.87
N ILE A 147 5.78 -12.03 -1.15
CA ILE A 147 6.28 -11.80 -2.52
C ILE A 147 7.09 -13.01 -3.00
N ARG A 148 7.96 -13.57 -2.16
CA ARG A 148 8.75 -14.76 -2.49
C ARG A 148 7.88 -16.00 -2.69
N SER A 149 6.90 -16.25 -1.82
CA SER A 149 6.04 -17.43 -1.91
C SER A 149 5.14 -17.42 -3.13
N ARG A 150 4.80 -16.24 -3.64
CA ARG A 150 3.93 -16.04 -4.81
C ARG A 150 4.70 -15.55 -6.05
N ALA A 151 6.04 -15.65 -6.04
CA ALA A 151 6.90 -15.09 -7.10
C ALA A 151 6.52 -15.57 -8.52
N ALA A 152 6.08 -16.83 -8.66
CA ALA A 152 5.63 -17.38 -9.93
C ALA A 152 4.43 -16.63 -10.53
N GLU A 153 3.51 -16.14 -9.70
CA GLU A 153 2.31 -15.42 -10.14
C GLU A 153 2.65 -14.09 -10.85
N TRP A 154 3.81 -13.51 -10.53
CA TRP A 154 4.26 -12.24 -11.09
C TRP A 154 5.50 -12.37 -12.00
N ASN A 155 5.83 -13.60 -12.42
CA ASN A 155 7.03 -13.90 -13.23
C ASN A 155 8.32 -13.35 -12.60
N LEU A 156 8.45 -13.53 -11.28
CA LEU A 156 9.59 -13.06 -10.50
C LEU A 156 10.54 -14.20 -10.15
N ARG A 157 11.81 -13.83 -10.01
CA ARG A 157 12.82 -14.66 -9.38
C ARG A 157 12.85 -14.39 -7.88
N PRO A 158 12.57 -15.39 -7.01
CA PRO A 158 12.48 -15.18 -5.56
C PRO A 158 13.82 -14.77 -4.93
N ASP A 159 14.94 -15.06 -5.59
CA ASP A 159 16.30 -14.67 -5.22
C ASP A 159 16.71 -13.27 -5.71
N ARG A 160 15.84 -12.56 -6.45
CA ARG A 160 16.10 -11.21 -7.00
C ARG A 160 15.09 -10.16 -6.55
N ILE A 161 14.77 -10.19 -5.26
CA ILE A 161 13.87 -9.23 -4.63
C ILE A 161 14.69 -8.32 -3.71
N GLY A 162 14.80 -7.05 -4.08
CA GLY A 162 15.44 -5.99 -3.31
C GLY A 162 14.47 -5.21 -2.44
N VAL A 163 15.00 -4.26 -1.67
CA VAL A 163 14.21 -3.37 -0.81
C VAL A 163 14.69 -1.93 -1.02
N ALA A 164 13.75 -1.00 -1.11
CA ALA A 164 14.00 0.44 -1.07
C ALA A 164 13.19 1.05 0.07
N GLY A 165 13.77 1.98 0.83
CA GLY A 165 13.08 2.62 1.93
C GLY A 165 13.43 4.10 2.07
N PHE A 166 12.44 4.90 2.46
CA PHE A 166 12.57 6.37 2.57
C PHE A 166 12.30 6.83 4.00
N SER A 167 13.17 7.66 4.58
CA SER A 167 13.01 8.21 5.94
C SER A 167 12.75 7.10 6.99
N ALA A 168 11.59 7.10 7.66
CA ALA A 168 11.15 6.03 8.56
C ALA A 168 11.10 4.65 7.87
N GLY A 169 10.62 4.59 6.63
CA GLY A 169 10.68 3.38 5.81
C GLY A 169 12.11 2.94 5.49
N GLY A 170 13.05 3.90 5.37
CA GLY A 170 14.48 3.62 5.26
C GLY A 170 15.05 2.98 6.52
N GLN A 171 14.64 3.46 7.69
CA GLN A 171 15.00 2.82 8.95
C GLN A 171 14.41 1.41 9.10
N ALA A 172 13.17 1.19 8.63
CA ALA A 172 12.55 -0.14 8.62
C ALA A 172 13.26 -1.08 7.63
N ALA A 173 13.63 -0.59 6.44
CA ALA A 173 14.39 -1.34 5.45
C ALA A 173 15.78 -1.74 5.98
N ALA A 174 16.49 -0.82 6.63
CA ALA A 174 17.78 -1.10 7.26
C ALA A 174 17.65 -2.18 8.35
N ARG A 175 16.64 -2.05 9.22
CA ARG A 175 16.35 -3.07 10.26
C ARG A 175 16.01 -4.43 9.65
N LEU A 176 15.23 -4.47 8.57
CA LEU A 176 14.91 -5.69 7.86
C LEU A 176 16.17 -6.39 7.33
N LEU A 177 17.11 -5.63 6.75
CA LEU A 177 18.39 -6.16 6.28
C LEU A 177 19.27 -6.67 7.44
N CYS A 178 19.30 -5.95 8.56
CA CYS A 178 20.08 -6.36 9.74
C CYS A 178 19.47 -7.56 10.50
N ALA A 179 18.15 -7.76 10.45
CA ALA A 179 17.48 -8.87 11.12
C ALA A 179 17.75 -10.23 10.44
N GLY A 180 18.22 -10.25 9.18
CA GLY A 180 18.48 -11.48 8.44
C GLY A 180 17.24 -12.37 8.34
N SER A 181 17.36 -13.62 8.80
CA SER A 181 16.26 -14.61 8.82
C SER A 181 15.43 -14.59 10.11
N GLU A 182 15.82 -13.80 11.12
CA GLU A 182 15.11 -13.74 12.40
C GLU A 182 13.75 -13.05 12.23
N ARG A 183 12.68 -13.66 12.75
CA ARG A 183 11.34 -13.07 12.74
C ARG A 183 11.09 -12.28 14.01
N SER A 184 10.59 -11.06 13.83
CA SER A 184 10.17 -10.18 14.93
C SER A 184 8.73 -10.43 15.39
N TYR A 185 8.10 -11.50 14.88
CA TYR A 185 6.75 -11.95 15.22
C TYR A 185 6.69 -13.49 15.19
N PRO A 186 5.76 -14.12 15.96
CA PRO A 186 5.58 -15.57 15.90
C PRO A 186 5.14 -16.01 14.51
N THR A 187 5.83 -16.99 13.92
CA THR A 187 5.35 -17.61 12.67
C THR A 187 4.02 -18.28 12.94
N ALA A 188 2.94 -17.77 12.34
CA ALA A 188 1.60 -18.32 12.49
C ALA A 188 1.44 -19.71 11.83
N ASP A 189 2.46 -20.18 11.12
CA ASP A 189 2.47 -21.47 10.41
C ASP A 189 3.77 -22.22 10.77
N SER A 190 3.64 -23.31 11.53
CA SER A 190 4.48 -24.52 11.43
C SER A 190 3.60 -25.65 10.95
#